data_AF-A0A4Q5QLU3-F1
#
_entry.id   AF-A0A4Q5QLU3-F1
#
_cell.length_a   1.000
_cell.length_b   1.000
_cell.length_c   1.000
_cell.angle_alpha   90.00
_cell.angle_beta   90.00
_cell.angle_gamma   90.00
#
_symmetry.space_group_name_H-M   'P 1'
#
loop_
_entity.id
_entity.type
_entity.pdbx_description
1 polymer ?
#
loop_
_entity_poly.entity_id
_entity_poly.type
_entity_poly.pdbx_seq_one_letter_code
_entity_poly.pdbx_strand_id
1 'polypeptide(L)'
;MRALSTSGPLFEAVQQHGGALIIRGLPIQSAEDYSLIAHAFGFEAHEEVGRPPVRTVLAKNVKTANEGPPELPIWPHNEYGWSTHNPAWLTFSCLEVPESGGATPVISSVGLASRLEREAPKFYRQLLAKGVRYVY
;
A
#
# COMPACT_ATOMS: atom_id res chain seq x y z
N MET A 1 2.06 -17.98 16.74
CA MET A 1 1.26 -16.77 16.44
C MET A 1 0.28 -17.12 15.33
N ARG A 2 -1.04 -16.99 15.54
CA ARG A 2 -2.00 -17.01 14.41
C ARG A 2 -1.66 -15.79 13.55
N ALA A 3 -1.41 -15.98 12.26
CA ALA A 3 -0.98 -14.90 11.38
C ALA A 3 -2.09 -13.85 11.28
N LEU A 4 -1.81 -12.62 11.71
CA LEU A 4 -2.75 -11.49 11.67
C LEU A 4 -3.15 -11.13 10.22
N SER A 5 -2.43 -11.70 9.24
CA SER A 5 -2.65 -11.56 7.80
C SER A 5 -3.72 -12.47 7.22
N THR A 6 -4.17 -13.50 7.94
CA THR A 6 -5.11 -14.50 7.42
C THR A 6 -6.30 -14.77 8.33
N SER A 7 -6.26 -14.33 9.60
CA SER A 7 -7.34 -14.58 10.55
C SER A 7 -7.30 -13.66 11.77
N GLY A 8 -8.40 -13.60 12.51
CA GLY A 8 -8.51 -12.89 13.78
C GLY A 8 -9.09 -11.47 13.66
N PRO A 9 -9.26 -10.77 14.79
CA PRO A 9 -10.06 -9.54 14.85
C PRO A 9 -9.54 -8.43 13.94
N LEU A 10 -8.23 -8.32 13.77
CA LEU A 10 -7.62 -7.31 12.89
C LEU A 10 -7.95 -7.60 11.42
N PHE A 11 -7.75 -8.84 10.98
CA PHE A 11 -8.06 -9.26 9.61
C PHE A 11 -9.56 -9.12 9.31
N GLU A 12 -10.41 -9.51 10.26
CA GLU A 12 -11.86 -9.33 10.17
C GLU A 12 -12.23 -7.85 10.04
N ALA A 13 -11.62 -6.96 10.83
CA ALA A 13 -11.84 -5.53 10.73
C ALA A 13 -11.38 -4.96 9.38
N VAL A 14 -10.22 -5.36 8.87
CA VAL A 14 -9.75 -4.97 7.52
C VAL A 14 -10.80 -5.35 6.47
N GLN A 15 -11.29 -6.58 6.52
CA GLN A 15 -12.27 -7.09 5.55
C GLN A 15 -13.61 -6.36 5.66
N GLN A 16 -14.10 -6.10 6.87
CA GLN A 16 -15.36 -5.40 7.11
C GLN A 16 -15.32 -3.92 6.70
N HIS A 17 -14.15 -3.28 6.83
CA HIS A 17 -13.99 -1.84 6.60
C HIS A 17 -13.32 -1.49 5.27
N GLY A 18 -13.28 -2.44 4.32
CA GLY A 18 -12.92 -2.14 2.93
C GLY A 18 -11.43 -2.15 2.61
N GLY A 19 -10.62 -2.84 3.42
CA GLY A 19 -9.25 -3.24 3.05
C GLY A 19 -8.11 -2.46 3.68
N ALA A 20 -8.36 -1.52 4.61
CA ALA A 20 -7.31 -0.77 5.28
C ALA A 20 -7.69 -0.41 6.73
N LEU A 21 -6.69 -0.24 7.58
CA LEU A 21 -6.83 0.22 8.96
C LEU A 21 -5.79 1.30 9.28
N ILE A 22 -6.18 2.27 10.12
CA ILE A 22 -5.25 3.22 10.75
C ILE A 22 -5.14 2.83 12.23
N ILE A 23 -3.94 2.45 12.65
CA ILE A 23 -3.65 2.10 14.04
C ILE A 23 -2.93 3.28 14.69
N ARG A 24 -3.46 3.80 15.79
CA ARG A 24 -2.91 4.94 16.53
C ARG A 24 -2.56 4.54 17.97
N GLY A 25 -1.65 5.29 18.58
CA GLY A 25 -1.22 5.06 19.97
C GLY A 25 -0.15 3.99 20.14
N LEU A 26 0.52 3.58 19.06
CA LEU A 26 1.68 2.71 19.13
C LEU A 26 2.93 3.51 19.52
N PRO A 27 3.85 2.94 20.33
CA PRO A 27 5.06 3.62 20.77
C PRO A 27 6.17 3.56 19.70
N ILE A 28 5.89 4.05 18.49
CA ILE A 28 6.87 4.10 17.39
C ILE A 28 7.63 5.41 17.47
N GLN A 29 8.93 5.37 17.75
CA GLN A 29 9.79 6.56 17.80
C GLN A 29 10.92 6.51 16.77
N SER A 30 11.19 5.35 16.19
CA SER A 30 12.27 5.10 15.23
C SER A 30 11.85 4.16 14.11
N ALA A 31 12.69 4.06 13.07
CA ALA A 31 12.51 3.07 12.01
C ALA A 31 12.66 1.63 12.53
N GLU A 32 13.49 1.43 13.56
CA GLU A 32 13.69 0.15 14.24
C GLU A 32 12.44 -0.28 15.02
N ASP A 33 11.82 0.64 15.78
CA ASP A 33 10.55 0.36 16.47
C ASP A 33 9.46 -0.03 15.46
N TYR A 34 9.39 0.73 14.37
CA TYR A 34 8.45 0.44 13.30
C TYR A 34 8.73 -0.92 12.67
N SER A 35 9.99 -1.25 12.39
CA SER A 35 10.38 -2.56 11.88
C SER A 35 9.91 -3.69 12.80
N LEU A 36 10.15 -3.58 14.11
CA LEU A 36 9.69 -4.59 15.08
C LEU A 36 8.18 -4.79 15.04
N ILE A 37 7.41 -3.70 15.04
CA ILE A 37 5.95 -3.74 15.00
C ILE A 37 5.43 -4.30 13.67
N ALA A 38 6.00 -3.86 12.54
CA ALA A 38 5.62 -4.34 11.21
C ALA A 38 5.82 -5.86 11.09
N HIS A 39 6.94 -6.38 11.60
CA HIS A 39 7.22 -7.82 11.62
C HIS A 39 6.32 -8.59 12.60
N ALA A 40 5.84 -7.96 13.68
CA ALA A 40 4.94 -8.60 14.64
C ALA A 40 3.57 -8.96 14.03
N PHE A 41 3.17 -8.31 12.93
CA PHE A 41 1.99 -8.72 12.15
C PHE A 41 2.16 -10.06 11.43
N GLY A 42 3.40 -10.50 11.22
CA GLY A 42 3.70 -11.76 10.52
C GLY A 42 3.36 -11.71 9.02
N PHE A 43 3.38 -10.52 8.42
CA PHE A 43 3.31 -10.38 6.97
C PHE A 43 4.58 -10.92 6.33
N GLU A 44 4.43 -11.58 5.18
CA GLU A 44 5.57 -11.94 4.35
C GLU A 44 6.18 -10.66 3.76
N ALA A 45 7.49 -10.49 3.94
CA ALA A 45 8.19 -9.35 3.39
C ALA A 45 8.25 -9.48 1.86
N HIS A 46 7.87 -8.41 1.16
CA HIS A 46 7.94 -8.38 -0.29
C HIS A 46 9.40 -8.36 -0.78
N GLU A 47 9.71 -9.21 -1.75
CA GLU A 47 10.97 -9.18 -2.48
C GLU A 47 10.83 -8.22 -3.67
N GLU A 48 11.67 -7.19 -3.73
CA GLU A 48 11.61 -6.22 -4.81
C GLU A 48 12.27 -6.77 -6.07
N VAL A 49 11.45 -7.17 -7.05
CA VAL A 49 11.91 -7.72 -8.33
C VAL A 49 11.70 -6.71 -9.46
N GLY A 50 12.69 -6.59 -10.34
CA GLY A 50 12.60 -5.77 -11.55
C GLY A 50 13.32 -4.42 -11.43
N ARG A 51 12.58 -3.31 -11.55
CA ARG A 51 13.12 -1.94 -11.47
C ARG A 51 12.50 -1.18 -10.30
N PRO A 52 12.82 -1.57 -9.04
CA PRO A 52 12.37 -0.80 -7.91
C PRO A 52 12.98 0.61 -7.96
N PRO A 53 12.24 1.64 -7.55
CA PRO A 53 12.85 2.95 -7.31
C PRO A 53 13.97 2.80 -6.28
N VAL A 54 15.04 3.58 -6.42
CA VAL A 54 16.06 3.67 -5.37
C VAL A 54 15.39 4.25 -4.13
N ARG A 55 15.61 3.60 -2.99
CA ARG A 55 15.05 4.01 -1.70
C ARG A 55 16.15 3.97 -0.66
N THR A 56 16.13 4.92 0.26
CA THR A 56 16.93 4.84 1.49
C THR A 56 16.35 3.77 2.42
N VAL A 57 17.18 2.79 2.78
CA VAL A 57 16.85 1.78 3.79
C VAL A 57 17.10 2.38 5.18
N LEU A 58 16.07 2.39 6.02
CA LEU A 58 16.14 2.95 7.38
C LEU A 58 16.26 1.86 8.45
N ALA A 59 15.62 0.71 8.23
CA ALA A 59 15.73 -0.47 9.09
C ALA A 59 15.37 -1.74 8.28
N LYS A 60 15.40 -2.92 8.91
CA LYS A 60 15.01 -4.17 8.27
C LYS A 60 13.59 -4.06 7.69
N ASN A 61 13.44 -4.25 6.37
CA ASN A 61 12.18 -4.13 5.63
C ASN A 61 11.45 -2.77 5.81
N VAL A 62 12.19 -1.70 6.15
CA VAL A 62 11.66 -0.33 6.28
C VAL A 62 12.50 0.61 5.40
N LYS A 63 11.80 1.36 4.54
CA LYS A 63 12.40 2.27 3.56
C LYS A 63 11.61 3.57 3.47
N THR A 64 12.21 4.61 2.90
CA THR A 64 11.52 5.86 2.56
C THR A 64 10.40 5.64 1.52
N ALA A 65 9.25 6.29 1.71
CA ALA A 65 8.03 6.03 0.91
C ALA A 65 7.95 6.81 -0.42
N ASN A 66 8.58 7.98 -0.52
CA ASN A 66 8.84 8.72 -1.76
C ASN A 66 10.09 9.59 -1.57
N GLU A 67 10.96 9.63 -2.57
CA GLU A 67 12.14 10.51 -2.60
C GLU A 67 12.08 11.49 -3.78
N GLY A 68 10.95 11.53 -4.50
CA GLY A 68 10.69 12.55 -5.51
C GLY A 68 10.36 13.92 -4.91
N PRO A 69 10.27 14.97 -5.75
CA PRO A 69 10.02 16.33 -5.30
C PRO A 69 8.71 16.44 -4.49
N PRO A 70 8.71 17.09 -3.31
CA PRO A 70 7.54 17.15 -2.42
C PRO A 70 6.35 17.95 -3.00
N GLU A 71 6.59 18.83 -3.97
CA GLU A 71 5.59 19.62 -4.66
C GLU A 71 4.77 18.83 -5.70
N LEU A 72 5.23 17.64 -6.09
CA LEU A 72 4.56 16.81 -7.09
C LEU A 72 3.64 15.78 -6.44
N PRO A 73 2.38 15.67 -6.90
CA PRO A 73 1.47 14.66 -6.38
C PRO A 73 1.87 13.26 -6.85
N ILE A 74 1.69 12.28 -5.98
CA ILE A 74 1.72 10.86 -6.35
C ILE A 74 0.28 10.46 -6.67
N TRP A 75 0.05 10.02 -7.91
CA TRP A 75 -1.27 9.58 -8.34
C TRP A 75 -1.64 8.23 -7.72
N PRO A 76 -2.94 7.96 -7.48
CA PRO A 76 -3.39 6.67 -6.95
C PRO A 76 -2.91 5.50 -7.80
N HIS A 77 -2.33 4.50 -7.16
CA HIS A 77 -1.87 3.26 -7.78
C HIS A 77 -1.83 2.12 -6.75
N ASN A 78 -1.72 0.88 -7.23
CA ASN A 78 -1.32 -0.23 -6.39
C ASN A 78 0.20 -0.34 -6.41
N GLU A 79 0.82 -0.60 -5.25
CA GLU A 79 2.25 -0.84 -5.13
C GLU A 79 2.67 -2.02 -6.03
N TYR A 80 3.70 -1.85 -6.86
CA TYR A 80 4.06 -2.81 -7.92
C TYR A 80 2.91 -3.20 -8.86
N GLY A 81 1.94 -2.32 -9.13
CA GLY A 81 0.73 -2.62 -9.94
C GLY A 81 0.94 -2.99 -11.42
N TRP A 82 2.19 -2.95 -11.90
CA TRP A 82 2.63 -3.37 -13.23
C TRP A 82 3.35 -4.74 -13.20
N SER A 83 3.61 -5.29 -12.01
CA SER A 83 4.28 -6.57 -11.78
C SER A 83 3.28 -7.63 -11.33
N THR A 84 3.49 -8.87 -11.78
CA THR A 84 2.80 -10.05 -11.23
C THR A 84 3.36 -10.48 -9.88
N HIS A 85 4.55 -9.99 -9.51
CA HIS A 85 5.14 -10.10 -8.19
C HIS A 85 4.91 -8.78 -7.44
N ASN A 86 3.82 -8.71 -6.68
CA ASN A 86 3.39 -7.53 -5.91
C ASN A 86 3.11 -7.90 -4.44
N PRO A 87 3.19 -6.93 -3.51
CA PRO A 87 2.94 -7.19 -2.10
C PRO A 87 1.45 -7.43 -1.82
N ALA A 88 1.14 -8.43 -0.99
CA ALA A 88 -0.21 -8.66 -0.48
C ALA A 88 -0.61 -7.63 0.60
N TRP A 89 0.38 -7.09 1.32
CA TRP A 89 0.20 -6.11 2.40
C TRP A 89 1.19 -4.97 2.25
N LEU A 90 0.72 -3.76 2.53
CA LEU A 90 1.54 -2.57 2.63
C LEU A 90 1.24 -1.88 3.96
N THR A 91 2.29 -1.42 4.63
CA THR A 91 2.18 -0.71 5.91
C THR A 91 2.92 0.60 5.82
N PHE A 92 2.38 1.64 6.43
CA PHE A 92 2.98 2.97 6.51
C PHE A 92 3.12 3.40 7.97
N SER A 93 4.19 4.13 8.26
CA SER A 93 4.38 4.83 9.54
C SER A 93 4.88 6.24 9.29
N CYS A 94 4.35 7.18 10.06
CA CYS A 94 4.77 8.58 10.06
C CYS A 94 5.75 8.77 11.22
N LEU A 95 7.05 8.81 10.92
CA LEU A 95 8.10 9.08 11.91
C LEU A 95 8.26 10.59 12.15
N GLU A 96 8.02 11.40 11.11
CA GLU A 96 8.02 12.86 11.17
C GLU A 96 6.74 13.38 10.52
N VAL A 97 6.01 14.23 11.26
CA VAL A 97 4.74 14.80 10.80
C VAL A 97 5.04 16.02 9.94
N PRO A 98 4.54 16.11 8.70
CA PRO A 98 4.76 17.28 7.86
C PRO A 98 4.03 18.50 8.42
N GLU A 99 4.61 19.69 8.29
CA GLU A 99 3.98 20.95 8.70
C GLU A 99 2.67 21.22 7.94
N SER A 100 2.62 20.83 6.66
CA SER A 100 1.43 20.90 5.81
C SER A 100 1.50 19.88 4.68
N GLY A 101 0.35 19.48 4.13
CA GLY A 101 0.30 18.48 3.06
C GLY A 101 0.78 17.10 3.52
N GLY A 102 1.45 16.36 2.64
CA GLY A 102 2.10 15.08 2.96
C GLY A 102 1.19 13.92 3.40
N ALA A 103 -0.14 14.10 3.29
CA ALA A 103 -1.07 13.01 3.54
C ALA A 103 -0.89 11.88 2.51
N THR A 104 -1.20 10.65 2.92
CA THR A 104 -1.26 9.47 2.05
C THR A 104 -2.72 9.08 1.84
N PRO A 105 -3.39 9.56 0.75
CA PRO A 105 -4.75 9.17 0.47
C PRO A 105 -4.81 7.68 0.10
N VAL A 106 -5.80 6.97 0.66
CA VAL A 106 -6.06 5.56 0.34
C VAL A 106 -7.44 5.46 -0.31
N ILE A 107 -7.53 4.69 -1.40
CA ILE A 107 -8.77 4.46 -2.15
C ILE A 107 -8.98 2.96 -2.35
N SER A 108 -10.25 2.52 -2.31
CA SER A 108 -10.62 1.13 -2.60
C SER A 108 -10.64 0.88 -4.11
N SER A 109 -9.73 0.04 -4.60
CA SER A 109 -9.72 -0.44 -5.99
C SER A 109 -11.00 -1.22 -6.35
N VAL A 110 -11.58 -1.96 -5.40
CA VAL A 110 -12.86 -2.69 -5.59
C VAL A 110 -14.02 -1.69 -5.73
N GLY A 111 -14.05 -0.65 -4.89
CA GLY A 111 -15.03 0.42 -4.99
C GLY A 111 -14.92 1.19 -6.31
N LEU A 112 -13.70 1.48 -6.74
CA LEU A 112 -13.41 2.13 -8.03
C LEU A 112 -13.89 1.26 -9.20
N ALA A 113 -13.59 -0.03 -9.20
CA ALA A 113 -14.04 -0.97 -10.23
C ALA A 113 -15.58 -1.04 -10.30
N SER A 114 -16.24 -1.13 -9.14
CA SER A 114 -17.72 -1.15 -9.05
C SER A 114 -18.36 0.15 -9.55
N ARG A 115 -17.72 1.30 -9.29
CA ARG A 115 -18.16 2.59 -9.83
C ARG A 115 -17.98 2.64 -11.34
N LEU A 116 -16.83 2.21 -11.84
CA LEU A 116 -16.49 2.22 -13.27
C LEU A 116 -17.40 1.30 -14.08
N GLU A 117 -17.73 0.12 -13.56
CA GLU A 117 -18.69 -0.80 -14.18
C GLU A 117 -20.06 -0.13 -14.36
N ARG A 118 -20.54 0.59 -13.34
CA ARG A 118 -21.84 1.26 -13.39
C ARG A 118 -21.85 2.48 -14.30
N GLU A 119 -20.80 3.29 -14.28
CA GLU A 119 -20.76 4.56 -15.01
C GLU A 119 -20.27 4.44 -16.45
N ALA A 120 -19.37 3.51 -16.71
CA ALA A 120 -18.77 3.28 -18.02
C ALA A 120 -18.70 1.78 -18.37
N PRO A 121 -19.84 1.05 -18.40
CA PRO A 121 -19.87 -0.41 -18.54
C PRO A 121 -19.18 -0.93 -19.80
N LYS A 122 -19.27 -0.18 -20.91
CA LYS A 122 -18.58 -0.55 -22.16
C LYS A 122 -17.06 -0.48 -22.01
N PHE A 123 -16.56 0.57 -21.36
CA PHE A 123 -15.13 0.74 -21.11
C PHE A 123 -14.61 -0.29 -20.11
N TYR A 124 -15.35 -0.52 -19.02
CA TYR A 124 -15.03 -1.58 -18.04
C TYR A 124 -14.88 -2.95 -18.71
N ARG A 125 -15.84 -3.36 -19.55
CA ARG A 125 -15.73 -4.62 -20.32
C ARG A 125 -14.55 -4.65 -21.27
N GLN A 126 -14.21 -3.53 -21.91
CA GLN A 126 -13.03 -3.46 -22.77
C GLN A 126 -11.73 -3.61 -21.99
N LEU A 127 -11.61 -2.99 -20.81
CA LEU A 127 -10.46 -3.15 -19.92
C LEU A 127 -10.29 -4.62 -19.50
N LEU A 128 -11.37 -5.30 -19.10
CA LEU A 128 -11.31 -6.71 -18.73
C LEU A 128 -10.90 -7.60 -19.91
N ALA A 129 -11.43 -7.33 -21.10
CA ALA A 129 -11.17 -8.16 -22.28
C ALA A 129 -9.78 -7.93 -22.90
N LYS A 130 -9.26 -6.69 -22.85
CA LYS A 130 -8.04 -6.30 -23.55
C LYS A 130 -6.83 -6.10 -22.62
N GLY A 131 -7.06 -5.88 -21.33
CA GLY A 131 -6.03 -5.46 -20.40
C GLY A 131 -5.46 -4.08 -20.74
N VAL A 132 -4.23 -3.84 -20.30
CA VAL A 132 -3.47 -2.61 -20.54
C VAL A 132 -2.08 -2.94 -21.07
N ARG A 133 -1.49 -2.01 -21.83
CA ARG A 133 -0.10 -2.08 -22.27
C ARG A 133 0.63 -0.83 -21.81
N TYR A 134 1.66 -1.02 -20.99
CA TYR A 134 2.60 0.05 -20.63
C TYR A 134 3.63 0.19 -21.75
N VAL A 135 3.84 1.42 -22.21
CA VAL A 135 4.84 1.75 -23.23
C VAL A 135 5.84 2.69 -22.58
N TYR A 136 7.13 2.39 -22.76
CA TYR A 136 8.27 3.20 -22.31
C TYR A 136 8.90 3.91 -23.49
#